data_AF-A0A951B598-F1
#
_entry.id   AF-A0A951B598-F1
#
_cell.length_a   1.000
_cell.length_b   1.000
_cell.length_c   1.000
_cell.angle_alpha   90.00
_cell.angle_beta   90.00
_cell.angle_gamma   90.00
#
_symmetry.space_group_name_H-M   'P 1'
#
loop_
_entity.id
_entity.type
_entity.pdbx_description
1 polymer ?
#
loop_
_entity_poly.entity_id
_entity_poly.type
_entity_poly.pdbx_seq_one_letter_code
_entity_poly.pdbx_strand_id
1 'polypeptide(L)'
;MRRKAAWRRVLLAASVLAAGARVAPARVELAPCKNNYSPQQQIELGQKAKEQVYRQMPVLPDSSPITQYIQQLGNKLAAQAPGYKWPYNFHVANVAEINAFALPGGSIFVNLGTIQAAANEAQLAGVMAHEISHVVLQHSVCNAEKEQRVGLLAGLGQLAAGVVLGGAAGEIA
;
A
#
# COMPACT_ATOMS: atom_id res chain seq x y z
N MET A 1 -40.85 -75.29 -24.05
CA MET A 1 -39.62 -75.36 -24.88
C MET A 1 -39.19 -73.95 -25.28
N ARG A 2 -37.91 -73.60 -25.05
CA ARG A 2 -36.98 -72.75 -25.85
C ARG A 2 -37.57 -71.56 -26.66
N ARG A 3 -37.00 -70.34 -26.75
CA ARG A 3 -35.72 -69.72 -26.36
C ARG A 3 -35.76 -68.26 -26.88
N LYS A 4 -35.21 -67.31 -26.11
CA LYS A 4 -34.46 -66.10 -26.53
C LYS A 4 -35.26 -65.01 -27.30
N ALA A 5 -35.03 -63.70 -27.17
CA ALA A 5 -33.80 -62.99 -26.82
C ALA A 5 -34.14 -61.63 -26.17
N ALA A 6 -33.47 -61.37 -25.05
CA ALA A 6 -33.42 -60.06 -24.42
C ALA A 6 -32.57 -59.11 -25.26
N TRP A 7 -33.15 -58.03 -25.77
CA TRP A 7 -32.43 -56.90 -26.33
C TRP A 7 -32.59 -55.71 -25.39
N ARG A 8 -31.91 -55.77 -24.23
CA ARG A 8 -31.69 -54.58 -23.41
C ARG A 8 -30.55 -53.79 -24.04
N ARG A 9 -30.88 -52.87 -24.94
CA ARG A 9 -29.96 -51.82 -25.38
C ARG A 9 -29.81 -50.84 -24.21
N VAL A 10 -28.74 -50.99 -23.44
CA VAL A 10 -28.31 -49.99 -22.46
C VAL A 10 -27.63 -48.87 -23.25
N LEU A 11 -28.35 -47.78 -23.49
CA LEU A 11 -27.77 -46.54 -23.98
C LEU A 11 -27.14 -45.81 -22.78
N LEU A 12 -25.84 -45.96 -22.61
CA LEU A 12 -25.04 -45.09 -21.73
C LEU A 12 -24.92 -43.73 -22.44
N ALA A 13 -25.78 -42.79 -22.07
CA ALA A 13 -25.61 -41.39 -22.42
C ALA A 13 -24.45 -40.83 -21.58
N ALA A 14 -23.27 -40.69 -22.19
CA ALA A 14 -22.15 -39.98 -21.59
C ALA A 14 -22.45 -38.48 -21.65
N SER A 15 -23.08 -37.95 -20.59
CA SER A 15 -23.17 -36.51 -20.36
C SER A 15 -21.81 -35.97 -19.93
N VAL A 16 -21.00 -35.55 -20.90
CA VAL A 16 -19.80 -34.75 -20.64
C VAL A 16 -20.26 -33.36 -20.22
N LEU A 17 -20.43 -33.17 -18.91
CA LEU A 17 -20.52 -31.84 -18.31
C LEU A 17 -19.16 -31.17 -18.49
N ALA A 18 -19.05 -30.31 -19.50
CA ALA A 18 -17.96 -29.34 -19.60
C ALA A 18 -18.11 -28.35 -18.44
N ALA A 19 -17.56 -28.71 -17.28
CA ALA A 19 -17.34 -27.79 -16.18
C ALA A 19 -16.25 -26.79 -16.61
N GLY A 20 -16.65 -25.74 -17.32
CA GLY A 20 -15.80 -24.58 -17.53
C GLY A 20 -15.49 -24.00 -16.16
N ALA A 21 -14.29 -24.28 -15.65
CA ALA A 21 -13.78 -23.64 -14.45
C ALA A 21 -13.73 -22.13 -14.71
N ARG A 22 -14.77 -21.42 -14.26
CA ARG A 22 -14.72 -19.98 -14.14
C ARG A 22 -13.69 -19.71 -13.06
N VAL A 23 -12.46 -19.40 -13.48
CA VAL A 23 -11.47 -18.80 -12.60
C VAL A 23 -12.05 -17.46 -12.19
N ALA A 24 -12.77 -17.44 -11.06
CA ALA A 24 -13.11 -16.20 -10.41
C ALA A 24 -11.79 -15.45 -10.18
N PRO A 25 -11.68 -14.16 -10.51
CA PRO A 25 -10.47 -13.43 -10.19
C PRO A 25 -10.36 -13.43 -8.67
N ALA A 26 -9.45 -14.23 -8.12
CA ALA A 26 -9.08 -14.20 -6.72
C ALA A 26 -8.31 -12.91 -6.46
N ARG A 27 -9.00 -11.77 -6.52
CA ARG A 27 -8.46 -10.51 -5.99
C ARG A 27 -8.45 -10.69 -4.49
N VAL A 28 -7.24 -10.77 -3.92
CA VAL A 28 -7.04 -10.76 -2.47
C VAL A 28 -7.83 -9.58 -1.91
N GLU A 29 -8.75 -9.86 -1.01
CA GLU A 29 -9.47 -8.81 -0.32
C GLU A 29 -8.50 -8.12 0.64
N LEU A 30 -8.12 -6.90 0.30
CA LEU A 30 -7.19 -6.11 1.08
C LEU A 30 -7.94 -5.56 2.29
N ALA A 31 -7.73 -6.19 3.44
CA ALA A 31 -8.21 -5.71 4.72
C ALA A 31 -7.11 -4.87 5.38
N PRO A 32 -7.34 -3.57 5.64
CA PRO A 32 -6.46 -2.77 6.48
C PRO A 32 -6.30 -3.42 7.86
N CYS A 33 -5.17 -3.16 8.51
CA CYS A 33 -4.95 -3.61 9.87
C CYS A 33 -5.97 -2.97 10.84
N LYS A 34 -6.36 -3.73 11.88
CA LYS A 34 -7.24 -3.22 12.92
C LYS A 34 -6.52 -2.11 13.69
N ASN A 35 -7.10 -0.92 13.68
CA ASN A 35 -6.63 0.26 14.41
C ASN A 35 -7.83 1.09 14.89
N ASN A 36 -7.60 1.99 15.84
CA ASN A 36 -8.65 2.79 16.46
C ASN A 36 -8.82 4.20 15.84
N TYR A 37 -8.16 4.48 14.71
CA TYR A 37 -8.20 5.79 14.06
C TYR A 37 -9.19 5.81 12.89
N SER A 38 -10.15 6.73 12.96
CA SER A 38 -10.99 7.04 11.79
C SER A 38 -10.15 7.61 10.64
N PRO A 39 -10.61 7.51 9.37
CA PRO A 39 -9.88 8.07 8.23
C PRO A 39 -9.54 9.56 8.39
N GLN A 40 -10.45 10.34 8.96
CA GLN A 40 -10.23 11.77 9.21
C GLN A 40 -9.09 12.01 10.23
N GLN A 41 -9.05 11.24 11.32
CA GLN A 41 -7.95 11.33 12.29
C GLN A 41 -6.60 10.95 11.69
N GLN A 42 -6.57 9.98 10.77
CA GLN A 42 -5.35 9.60 10.06
C GLN A 42 -4.88 10.71 9.12
N ILE A 43 -5.80 11.39 8.43
CA ILE A 43 -5.49 12.58 7.61
C ILE A 43 -4.89 13.68 8.47
N GLU A 44 -5.50 14.00 9.61
CA GLU A 44 -4.99 15.03 10.53
C GLU A 44 -3.62 14.69 11.11
N LEU A 45 -3.42 13.44 11.51
CA LEU A 45 -2.12 12.96 11.98
C LEU A 45 -1.07 13.07 10.86
N GLY A 46 -1.45 12.70 9.64
CA GLY A 46 -0.63 12.86 8.44
C GLY A 46 -0.20 14.28 8.17
N GLN A 47 -1.11 15.25 8.29
CA GLN A 47 -0.77 16.67 8.10
C GLN A 47 0.25 17.16 9.14
N LYS A 48 0.08 16.78 10.41
CA LYS A 48 1.04 17.13 11.47
C LYS A 48 2.41 16.50 11.23
N ALA A 49 2.45 15.23 10.85
CA ALA A 49 3.70 14.55 10.50
C ALA A 49 4.37 15.19 9.27
N LYS A 50 3.58 15.58 8.26
CA LYS A 50 4.05 16.29 7.07
C LYS A 50 4.75 17.59 7.46
N GLU A 51 4.15 18.40 8.32
CA GLU A 51 4.78 19.63 8.82
C GLU A 51 6.13 19.38 9.49
N GLN A 52 6.29 18.25 10.20
CA GLN A 52 7.59 17.87 10.79
C GLN A 52 8.61 17.50 9.71
N VAL A 53 8.21 16.75 8.68
CA VAL A 53 9.08 16.41 7.54
C VAL A 53 9.59 17.69 6.87
N TYR A 54 8.72 18.67 6.60
CA TYR A 54 9.13 19.95 5.99
C TYR A 54 10.10 20.77 6.86
N ARG A 55 10.13 20.55 8.18
CA ARG A 55 11.08 21.20 9.09
C ARG A 55 12.45 20.50 9.12
N GLN A 56 12.50 19.22 8.79
CA GLN A 56 13.68 18.37 9.00
C GLN A 56 14.37 17.99 7.69
N MET A 57 13.62 17.90 6.60
CA MET A 57 14.10 17.47 5.31
C MET A 57 14.00 18.60 4.29
N PRO A 58 14.98 18.72 3.37
CA PRO A 58 14.91 19.67 2.28
C PRO A 58 13.91 19.19 1.23
N VAL A 59 12.63 19.55 1.36
CA VAL A 59 11.58 19.19 0.40
C VAL A 59 11.60 20.14 -0.80
N LEU A 60 11.61 19.60 -2.02
CA LEU A 60 11.51 20.40 -3.24
C LEU A 60 10.13 21.07 -3.34
N PRO A 61 10.05 22.31 -3.84
CA PRO A 61 8.76 22.98 -4.01
C PRO A 61 7.89 22.26 -5.04
N ASP A 62 6.57 22.40 -4.93
CA ASP A 62 5.60 21.82 -5.87
C ASP A 62 5.78 22.34 -7.32
N SER A 63 6.39 23.53 -7.49
CA SER A 63 6.73 24.08 -8.80
C SER A 63 7.94 23.41 -9.46
N SER A 64 8.67 22.55 -8.75
CA SER A 64 9.79 21.81 -9.32
C SER A 64 9.30 20.85 -10.41
N PRO A 65 9.92 20.81 -11.60
CA PRO A 65 9.55 19.86 -12.65
C PRO A 65 9.64 18.39 -12.18
N ILE A 66 10.58 18.09 -11.27
CA ILE A 66 10.74 16.75 -10.70
C ILE A 66 9.53 16.42 -9.82
N THR A 67 9.13 17.34 -8.94
CA THR A 67 7.96 17.15 -8.07
C THR A 67 6.68 17.01 -8.88
N GLN A 68 6.50 17.83 -9.93
CA GLN A 68 5.34 17.74 -10.82
C GLN A 68 5.24 16.39 -11.53
N TYR A 69 6.36 15.87 -12.03
CA TYR A 69 6.38 14.54 -12.65
C TYR A 69 6.01 13.44 -11.64
N ILE A 70 6.59 13.47 -10.43
CA ILE A 70 6.27 12.51 -9.36
C ILE A 70 4.79 12.60 -8.97
N GLN A 71 4.22 13.81 -8.86
CA GLN A 71 2.79 13.98 -8.61
C GLN A 71 1.93 13.40 -9.74
N GLN A 72 2.30 13.62 -11.00
CA GLN A 72 1.57 13.05 -12.14
C GLN A 72 1.61 11.52 -12.14
N LEU A 73 2.77 10.91 -11.93
CA LEU A 73 2.93 9.46 -11.86
C LEU A 73 2.16 8.89 -10.65
N GLY A 74 2.36 9.47 -9.47
CA GLY A 74 1.70 9.07 -8.24
C GLY A 74 0.18 9.13 -8.34
N ASN A 75 -0.37 10.20 -8.92
CA ASN A 75 -1.82 10.34 -9.11
C ASN A 75 -2.38 9.28 -10.07
N LYS A 76 -1.64 8.93 -11.15
CA LYS A 76 -2.04 7.84 -12.05
C LYS A 76 -2.09 6.50 -11.32
N LEU A 77 -1.10 6.21 -10.46
CA LEU A 77 -1.04 4.98 -9.67
C LEU A 77 -2.14 4.95 -8.60
N ALA A 78 -2.30 6.04 -7.84
CA ALA A 78 -3.29 6.16 -6.78
C ALA A 78 -4.74 6.05 -7.30
N ALA A 79 -5.01 6.47 -8.53
CA ALA A 79 -6.32 6.28 -9.16
C ALA A 79 -6.72 4.79 -9.25
N GLN A 80 -5.74 3.89 -9.39
CA GLN A 80 -5.93 2.45 -9.42
C GLN A 80 -5.91 1.80 -8.02
N ALA A 81 -5.61 2.56 -6.96
CA ALA A 81 -5.57 2.04 -5.61
C ALA A 81 -6.96 1.55 -5.15
N PRO A 82 -7.06 0.33 -4.61
CA PRO A 82 -8.31 -0.22 -4.09
C PRO A 82 -8.66 0.36 -2.71
N GLY A 83 -9.89 0.10 -2.25
CA GLY A 83 -10.33 0.49 -0.92
C GLY A 83 -10.69 1.98 -0.80
N TYR A 84 -10.46 2.53 0.39
CA TYR A 84 -10.78 3.92 0.70
C TYR A 84 -9.96 4.89 -0.18
N LYS A 85 -10.63 5.91 -0.71
CA LYS A 85 -9.99 6.94 -1.55
C LYS A 85 -9.34 8.01 -0.68
N TRP A 86 -8.09 7.77 -0.31
CA TRP A 86 -7.27 8.71 0.44
C TRP A 86 -6.92 9.96 -0.39
N PRO A 87 -6.76 11.13 0.25
CA PRO A 87 -6.28 12.34 -0.42
C PRO A 87 -4.76 12.24 -0.62
N TYR A 88 -4.34 11.44 -1.60
CA TYR A 88 -2.92 11.24 -1.90
C TYR A 88 -2.24 12.55 -2.31
N ASN A 89 -1.06 12.79 -1.75
CA ASN A 89 -0.19 13.92 -2.11
C ASN A 89 1.25 13.42 -2.19
N PHE A 90 1.97 13.79 -3.24
CA PHE A 90 3.31 13.28 -3.50
C PHE A 90 4.32 14.43 -3.44
N HIS A 91 5.42 14.17 -2.74
CA HIS A 91 6.47 15.15 -2.48
C HIS A 91 7.84 14.54 -2.78
N VAL A 92 8.82 15.39 -3.06
CA VAL A 92 10.20 14.97 -3.33
C VAL A 92 11.12 15.58 -2.29
N ALA A 93 11.83 14.74 -1.54
CA ALA A 93 12.88 15.18 -0.62
C ALA A 93 14.22 15.21 -1.37
N ASN A 94 14.93 16.35 -1.33
CA ASN A 94 16.25 16.52 -1.93
C ASN A 94 17.33 15.87 -1.06
N VAL A 95 17.28 14.55 -1.02
CA VAL A 95 18.02 13.67 -0.11
C VAL A 95 18.60 12.55 -0.98
N ALA A 96 19.90 12.24 -0.81
CA ALA A 96 20.64 11.35 -1.70
C ALA A 96 20.43 9.87 -1.38
N GLU A 97 19.96 9.59 -0.16
CA GLU A 97 19.61 8.28 0.34
C GLU A 97 18.46 7.69 -0.48
N ILE A 98 18.60 6.42 -0.87
CA ILE A 98 17.55 5.66 -1.55
C ILE A 98 16.49 5.32 -0.51
N ASN A 99 15.44 6.13 -0.46
CA ASN A 99 14.27 5.90 0.39
C ASN A 99 12.97 6.49 -0.21
N ALA A 100 11.84 5.95 0.19
CA ALA A 100 10.52 6.54 0.02
C ALA A 100 9.67 6.14 1.22
N PHE A 101 8.73 6.99 1.63
CA PHE A 101 7.90 6.67 2.79
C PHE A 101 6.52 7.30 2.70
N ALA A 102 5.53 6.58 3.24
CA ALA A 102 4.16 7.01 3.36
C ALA A 102 3.79 7.44 4.80
N LEU A 103 3.22 8.63 4.92
CA LEU A 103 2.60 9.11 6.14
C LEU A 103 1.12 8.65 6.23
N PRO A 104 0.56 8.58 7.44
CA PRO A 104 -0.88 8.41 7.62
C PRO A 104 -1.68 9.38 6.74
N GLY A 105 -2.80 8.93 6.19
CA GLY A 105 -3.69 9.82 5.45
C GLY A 105 -3.25 10.20 4.02
N GLY A 106 -2.16 9.65 3.50
CA GLY A 106 -1.88 9.66 2.06
C GLY A 106 -0.78 10.60 1.56
N SER A 107 -0.03 11.27 2.44
CA SER A 107 1.16 12.00 2.00
C SER A 107 2.33 11.04 1.81
N ILE A 108 2.92 11.02 0.61
CA ILE A 108 4.03 10.13 0.24
C ILE A 108 5.23 10.99 -0.17
N PHE A 109 6.40 10.66 0.37
CA PHE A 109 7.66 11.31 0.06
C PHE A 109 8.57 10.33 -0.67
N VAL A 110 9.18 10.80 -1.77
CA VAL A 110 10.19 10.05 -2.51
C VAL A 110 11.50 10.83 -2.45
N ASN A 111 12.58 10.19 -2.01
CA ASN A 111 13.89 10.83 -2.01
C ASN A 111 14.42 10.96 -3.45
N LEU A 112 15.19 12.02 -3.69
CA LEU A 112 15.85 12.24 -4.97
C LEU A 112 16.80 11.08 -5.32
N GLY A 113 17.48 10.50 -4.32
CA GLY A 113 18.30 9.30 -4.47
C GLY A 113 17.54 8.13 -5.09
N THR A 114 16.30 7.88 -4.67
CA THR A 114 15.44 6.83 -5.23
C THR A 114 15.09 7.08 -6.68
N ILE A 115 14.79 8.34 -7.03
CA ILE A 115 14.48 8.74 -8.41
C ILE A 115 15.71 8.54 -9.31
N GLN A 116 16.90 8.91 -8.82
CA GLN A 116 18.16 8.79 -9.54
C GLN A 116 18.65 7.34 -9.68
N ALA A 117 18.35 6.49 -8.69
CA ALA A 117 18.74 5.08 -8.69
C ALA A 117 17.85 4.21 -9.61
N ALA A 118 16.61 4.64 -9.87
CA ALA A 118 15.69 3.90 -10.74
C ALA A 118 16.20 3.90 -12.19
N ALA A 119 16.44 2.72 -12.76
CA ALA A 119 16.92 2.57 -14.13
C ALA A 119 15.84 2.90 -15.18
N ASN A 120 14.57 2.90 -14.78
CA ASN A 120 13.43 3.24 -15.62
C ASN A 120 12.20 3.63 -14.77
N GLU A 121 11.18 4.21 -15.42
CA GLU A 121 9.93 4.64 -14.78
C GLU A 121 9.19 3.48 -14.09
N ALA A 122 9.27 2.25 -14.61
CA ALA A 122 8.57 1.11 -14.02
C ALA A 122 9.13 0.72 -12.63
N GLN A 123 10.45 0.84 -12.43
CA GLN A 123 11.05 0.63 -11.10
C GLN A 123 10.61 1.69 -10.10
N LEU A 124 10.63 2.96 -10.50
CA LEU A 124 10.13 4.07 -9.69
C LEU A 124 8.64 3.90 -9.35
N ALA A 125 7.82 3.53 -10.34
CA ALA A 125 6.41 3.24 -10.15
C ALA A 125 6.17 2.07 -9.19
N GLY A 126 7.05 1.06 -9.20
CA GLY A 126 7.03 -0.04 -8.24
C GLY A 126 7.22 0.44 -6.80
N VAL A 127 8.21 1.28 -6.54
CA VAL A 127 8.45 1.89 -5.22
C VAL A 127 7.27 2.76 -4.80
N MET A 128 6.76 3.61 -5.69
CA MET A 128 5.61 4.46 -5.38
C MET A 128 4.33 3.64 -5.12
N ALA A 129 4.12 2.56 -5.86
CA ALA A 129 3.00 1.64 -5.63
C ALA A 129 3.12 0.89 -4.30
N HIS A 130 4.34 0.54 -3.89
CA HIS A 130 4.63 0.00 -2.57
C HIS A 130 4.21 0.99 -1.47
N GLU A 131 4.59 2.26 -1.57
CA GLU A 131 4.19 3.30 -0.62
C GLU A 131 2.67 3.56 -0.61
N ILE A 132 2.03 3.54 -1.77
CA ILE A 132 0.56 3.63 -1.84
C ILE A 132 -0.08 2.45 -1.09
N SER A 133 0.49 1.25 -1.17
CA SER A 133 -0.01 0.07 -0.48
C SER A 133 0.08 0.21 1.04
N HIS A 134 1.12 0.87 1.58
CA HIS A 134 1.22 1.18 3.00
C HIS A 134 0.07 2.07 3.48
N VAL A 135 -0.35 3.04 2.66
CA VAL A 135 -1.51 3.89 2.97
C VAL A 135 -2.82 3.09 2.88
N VAL A 136 -2.99 2.30 1.82
CA VAL A 136 -4.20 1.45 1.64
C VAL A 136 -4.39 0.53 2.85
N LEU A 137 -3.31 -0.09 3.30
CA LEU A 137 -3.31 -1.03 4.42
C LEU A 137 -3.19 -0.36 5.80
N GLN A 138 -3.06 0.97 5.84
CA GLN A 138 -2.96 1.78 7.07
C GLN A 138 -1.79 1.36 7.98
N HIS A 139 -0.69 0.90 7.38
CA HIS A 139 0.46 0.36 8.11
C HIS A 139 1.08 1.39 9.07
N SER A 140 1.13 2.67 8.71
CA SER A 140 1.74 3.72 9.54
C SER A 140 1.09 3.83 10.93
N VAL A 141 -0.25 3.85 11.01
CA VAL A 141 -0.95 3.94 12.32
C VAL A 141 -0.90 2.64 13.09
N CYS A 142 -0.93 1.50 12.39
CA CYS A 142 -0.84 0.21 13.05
C CYS A 142 0.55 -0.07 13.63
N ASN A 143 1.61 0.40 12.97
CA ASN A 143 2.96 0.31 13.50
C ASN A 143 3.11 1.25 14.71
N ALA A 144 2.60 2.47 14.65
CA ALA A 144 2.59 3.39 15.79
C ALA A 144 1.84 2.82 17.01
N GLU A 145 0.68 2.19 16.81
CA GLU A 145 -0.06 1.52 17.90
C GLU A 145 0.71 0.32 18.47
N LYS A 146 1.35 -0.50 17.63
CA LYS A 146 2.19 -1.62 18.08
C LYS A 146 3.36 -1.13 18.90
N GLU A 147 4.06 -0.10 18.45
CA GLU A 147 5.18 0.49 19.18
C GLU A 147 4.73 1.11 20.50
N GLN A 148 3.60 1.81 20.54
CA GLN A 148 3.05 2.33 21.79
C GLN A 148 2.70 1.18 22.75
N ARG A 149 2.13 0.08 22.26
CA ARG A 149 1.81 -1.10 23.10
C ARG A 149 3.05 -1.83 23.59
N VAL A 150 4.07 -2.00 22.74
CA VAL A 150 5.35 -2.60 23.13
C VAL A 150 6.11 -1.69 24.09
N GLY A 151 6.10 -0.37 23.86
CA GLY A 151 6.66 0.62 24.78
C GLY A 151 5.93 0.65 26.13
N LEU A 152 4.60 0.51 26.13
CA LEU A 152 3.80 0.38 27.36
C LEU A 152 4.11 -0.92 28.14
N LEU A 153 4.44 -2.00 27.43
CA LEU A 153 4.88 -3.27 28.03
C LEU A 153 6.37 -3.28 28.43
N ALA A 154 7.19 -2.42 27.81
CA ALA A 154 8.63 -2.31 28.04
C ALA A 154 9.01 -1.24 29.08
N GLY A 155 8.10 -0.34 29.46
CA GLY A 155 8.33 0.60 30.55
C GLY A 155 7.47 1.86 30.45
N LEU A 156 6.73 2.12 31.53
CA LEU A 156 6.17 3.44 31.84
C LEU A 156 7.33 4.46 31.88
N GLY A 157 7.57 5.24 30.82
CA GLY A 157 8.58 6.30 30.93
C GLY A 157 8.99 7.12 29.73
N GLN A 158 8.66 6.81 28.48
CA GLN A 158 9.23 7.59 27.34
C GLN A 158 8.23 7.80 26.21
N LEU A 159 7.43 8.86 26.31
CA LEU A 159 6.67 9.42 25.19
C LEU A 159 7.12 10.86 24.96
N ALA A 160 8.11 11.06 24.09
CA ALA A 160 8.30 12.30 23.35
C ALA A 160 9.26 12.07 22.17
N ALA A 161 8.81 12.45 20.97
CA ALA A 161 9.61 12.73 19.76
C ALA A 161 10.28 11.59 18.96
N GLY A 162 10.50 10.37 19.49
CA GLY A 162 11.29 9.35 18.77
C GLY A 162 10.54 8.46 17.75
N VAL A 163 9.25 8.24 17.93
CA VAL A 163 8.51 7.18 17.22
C VAL A 163 8.17 7.51 15.76
N VAL A 164 7.99 8.79 15.42
CA VAL A 164 7.47 9.18 14.10
C VAL A 164 8.55 9.17 13.01
N LEU A 165 9.84 9.18 13.37
CA LEU A 165 10.92 9.47 12.42
C LEU A 165 11.97 8.36 12.26
N GLY A 166 11.90 7.25 13.00
CA GLY A 166 12.96 6.23 12.92
C GLY A 166 12.62 4.80 13.34
N GLY A 167 11.34 4.45 13.57
CA GLY A 167 10.96 3.07 13.97
C GLY A 167 9.97 2.37 13.02
N ALA A 168 9.10 3.14 12.36
CA ALA A 168 7.93 2.60 11.65
C ALA A 168 7.84 2.96 10.16
N ALA A 169 8.73 3.82 9.65
CA ALA A 169 8.76 4.19 8.23
C ALA A 169 9.41 3.03 7.47
N GLY A 170 8.65 2.37 6.60
CA GLY A 170 9.15 1.27 5.77
C GLY A 170 10.38 1.71 5.01
N GLU A 171 11.54 1.26 5.46
CA GLU A 171 12.77 1.39 4.71
C GLU A 171 12.67 0.44 3.52
N ILE A 172 12.78 0.97 2.31
CA ILE A 172 13.13 0.16 1.15
C ILE A 172 14.57 -0.31 1.35
N ALA A 173 14.73 -1.59 1.66
CA ALA A 173 16.03 -2.27 1.70
C ALA A 173 16.65 -2.37 0.30
#